data_AF-B2AEZ6-F1
#
_entry.id   AF-B2AEZ6-F1
#
_cell.length_a   1.000
_cell.length_b   1.000
_cell.length_c   1.000
_cell.angle_alpha   90.00
_cell.angle_beta   90.00
_cell.angle_gamma   90.00
#
_symmetry.space_group_name_H-M   'P 1'
#
loop_
_entity.id
_entity.type
_entity.pdbx_description
1 polymer ?
#
loop_
_entity_poly.entity_id
_entity_poly.type
_entity_poly.pdbx_seq_one_letter_code
_entity_poly.pdbx_strand_id
1 'polypeptide(L)'
;MRTSSPIFLLLGAALASPNVIDDFVGQGQIHVLNSSSYVSADPATDTIGCLTASGLLSKSNCATFTRTESYPYMLVSSRGVCTFNDKSMPNNKDSYYGKNTYAWHCLEGAKAGIDGERYYTIQGFKHPYLCNGNLGCYYDIPDAPENDDDSGDSFSVQEVGKTKAVQPVWQFFWGAHQMGITPGHLQVLWLWVPVKGKEKRDDGEQRRLVQ
;
A
#
# COMPACT_ATOMS: atom_id res chain seq x y z
N MET A 1 27.43 57.72 24.27
CA MET A 1 26.40 57.11 23.40
C MET A 1 26.55 55.59 23.49
N ARG A 2 25.58 54.90 24.09
CA ARG A 2 25.57 53.43 24.20
C ARG A 2 24.74 52.88 23.04
N THR A 3 25.36 52.12 22.16
CA THR A 3 24.73 51.45 21.03
C THR A 3 24.17 50.11 21.50
N SER A 4 22.84 49.99 21.57
CA SER A 4 22.15 48.74 21.88
C SER A 4 21.98 47.93 20.59
N SER A 5 22.62 46.75 20.51
CA SER A 5 22.37 45.78 19.44
C SER A 5 21.06 45.03 19.68
N PRO A 6 20.17 44.88 18.68
CA PRO A 6 19.00 44.03 18.78
C PRO A 6 19.40 42.56 18.61
N ILE A 7 19.02 41.73 19.57
CA ILE A 7 19.06 40.27 19.49
C ILE A 7 17.88 39.83 18.63
N PHE A 8 18.15 39.33 17.43
CA PHE A 8 17.16 38.64 16.60
C PHE A 8 16.97 37.21 17.14
N LEU A 9 15.86 36.98 17.84
CA LEU A 9 15.36 35.64 18.16
C LEU A 9 14.78 35.02 16.89
N LEU A 10 15.56 34.13 16.27
CA LEU A 10 15.06 33.21 15.24
C LEU A 10 14.12 32.19 15.91
N LEU A 11 12.81 32.43 15.83
CA LEU A 11 11.81 31.39 16.10
C LEU A 11 11.88 30.36 14.97
N GLY A 12 12.59 29.26 15.20
CA GLY A 12 12.47 28.06 14.37
C GLY A 12 11.09 27.44 14.62
N ALA A 13 10.18 27.57 13.66
CA ALA A 13 8.94 26.79 13.68
C ALA A 13 9.32 25.31 13.57
N ALA A 14 9.06 24.55 14.65
CA ALA A 14 9.15 23.10 14.59
C ALA A 14 8.05 22.61 13.65
N LEU A 15 8.43 22.26 12.42
CA LEU A 15 7.56 21.51 11.52
C LEU A 15 7.34 20.15 12.18
N ALA A 16 6.16 19.95 12.77
CA ALA A 16 5.74 18.63 13.20
C ALA A 16 5.68 17.75 11.95
N SER A 17 6.53 16.71 11.91
CA SER A 17 6.45 15.72 10.84
C SER A 17 5.05 15.11 10.84
N PRO A 18 4.40 14.98 9.67
CA PRO A 18 3.08 14.34 9.60
C PRO A 18 3.14 12.97 10.26
N ASN A 19 2.12 12.66 11.07
CA ASN A 19 2.01 11.36 11.72
C ASN A 19 1.48 10.33 10.73
N VAL A 20 2.39 9.65 10.03
CA VAL A 20 2.04 8.63 9.03
C VAL A 20 1.23 7.46 9.61
N ILE A 21 1.27 7.24 10.93
CA ILE A 21 0.42 6.23 11.59
C ILE A 21 -1.04 6.64 11.54
N ASP A 22 -1.32 7.94 11.75
CA ASP A 22 -2.67 8.50 11.69
C ASP A 22 -3.18 8.53 10.24
N ASP A 23 -2.29 8.58 9.26
CA ASP A 23 -2.66 8.48 7.84
C ASP A 23 -3.07 7.05 7.46
N PHE A 24 -2.54 6.02 8.12
CA PHE A 24 -2.89 4.63 7.84
C PHE A 24 -4.12 4.16 8.62
N VAL A 25 -5.24 4.86 8.55
CA VAL A 25 -6.51 4.46 9.19
C VAL A 25 -7.69 4.56 8.21
N GLY A 26 -8.81 3.91 8.56
CA GLY A 26 -10.05 4.01 7.81
C GLY A 26 -9.93 3.43 6.40
N GLN A 27 -10.32 4.22 5.40
CA GLN A 27 -10.37 3.83 3.99
C GLN A 27 -9.25 4.47 3.17
N GLY A 28 -8.70 3.71 2.24
CA GLY A 28 -7.60 4.16 1.38
C GLY A 28 -7.41 3.26 0.17
N GLN A 29 -6.72 3.79 -0.83
CA GLN A 29 -6.20 3.00 -1.92
C GLN A 29 -4.79 2.52 -1.58
N ILE A 30 -4.36 1.42 -2.20
CA ILE A 30 -3.00 0.92 -2.07
C ILE A 30 -2.30 1.12 -3.41
N HIS A 31 -1.42 2.11 -3.47
CA HIS A 31 -0.59 2.40 -4.65
C HIS A 31 0.69 1.59 -4.57
N VAL A 32 1.22 1.17 -5.72
CA VAL A 32 2.45 0.36 -5.80
C VAL A 32 3.54 1.20 -6.42
N LEU A 33 4.65 1.34 -5.69
CA LEU A 33 5.81 2.12 -6.11
C LEU A 33 6.94 1.20 -6.56
N ASN A 34 7.49 1.42 -7.75
CA ASN A 34 8.70 0.78 -8.22
C ASN A 34 9.93 1.40 -7.55
N SER A 35 10.14 1.04 -6.29
CA SER A 35 11.27 1.52 -5.50
C SER A 35 11.72 0.48 -4.50
N SER A 36 13.04 0.27 -4.43
CA SER A 36 13.68 -0.63 -3.47
C SER A 36 14.07 0.05 -2.16
N SER A 37 13.64 1.30 -1.92
CA SER A 37 14.03 2.09 -0.75
C SER A 37 12.90 3.02 -0.30
N TYR A 38 12.32 2.75 0.87
CA TYR A 38 11.34 3.65 1.50
C TYR A 38 11.91 5.03 1.87
N VAL A 39 13.24 5.19 1.91
CA VAL A 39 13.89 6.47 2.22
C VAL A 39 13.85 7.42 1.01
N SER A 40 14.08 6.88 -0.18
CA SER A 40 14.21 7.65 -1.42
C SER A 40 13.02 7.57 -2.34
N ALA A 41 12.05 6.68 -2.07
CA ALA A 41 10.85 6.54 -2.88
C ALA A 41 10.07 7.87 -2.97
N ASP A 42 9.63 8.20 -4.18
CA ASP A 42 8.80 9.35 -4.51
C ASP A 42 7.51 8.89 -5.19
N PRO A 43 6.35 9.00 -4.51
CA PRO A 43 5.07 8.63 -5.09
C PRO A 43 4.76 9.30 -6.43
N ALA A 44 5.31 10.50 -6.70
CA ALA A 44 5.03 11.22 -7.93
C ALA A 44 5.69 10.59 -9.17
N THR A 45 6.83 9.92 -9.00
CA THR A 45 7.60 9.32 -10.10
C THR A 45 7.62 7.80 -10.08
N ASP A 46 7.47 7.20 -8.90
CA ASP A 46 7.69 5.76 -8.72
C ASP A 46 6.38 4.96 -8.82
N THR A 47 5.21 5.61 -8.80
CA THR A 47 3.92 4.90 -8.88
C THR A 47 3.76 4.21 -10.24
N ILE A 48 3.63 2.88 -10.22
CA ILE A 48 3.42 2.04 -11.41
C ILE A 48 2.00 1.47 -11.50
N GLY A 49 1.17 1.73 -10.50
CA GLY A 49 -0.21 1.27 -10.44
C GLY A 49 -0.73 1.20 -9.00
N CYS A 50 -1.79 0.44 -8.81
CA CYS A 50 -2.51 0.28 -7.56
C CYS A 50 -3.13 -1.12 -7.47
N LEU A 51 -3.52 -1.52 -6.26
CA LEU A 51 -4.16 -2.81 -6.05
C LEU A 51 -5.66 -2.75 -6.37
N THR A 52 -6.11 -3.75 -7.13
CA THR A 52 -7.50 -4.03 -7.49
C THR A 52 -8.27 -4.62 -6.31
N ALA A 53 -9.59 -4.78 -6.47
CA ALA A 53 -10.41 -5.29 -5.37
C ALA A 53 -10.09 -6.75 -5.04
N SER A 54 -9.57 -7.53 -6.00
CA SER A 54 -9.05 -8.87 -5.75
C SER A 54 -7.61 -8.88 -5.25
N GLY A 55 -6.88 -7.75 -5.19
CA GLY A 55 -5.50 -7.70 -4.70
C GLY A 55 -4.41 -7.85 -5.77
N LEU A 56 -4.79 -7.87 -7.06
CA LEU A 56 -3.84 -7.81 -8.17
C LEU A 56 -3.39 -6.36 -8.41
N LEU A 57 -2.17 -6.15 -8.91
CA LEU A 57 -1.67 -4.86 -9.36
C LEU A 57 -2.23 -4.52 -10.75
N SER A 58 -2.80 -3.33 -10.90
CA SER A 58 -3.31 -2.75 -12.16
C SER A 58 -2.88 -1.29 -12.28
N LYS A 59 -2.87 -0.73 -13.50
CA LYS A 59 -2.61 0.70 -13.70
C LYS A 59 -3.82 1.60 -13.42
N SER A 60 -5.04 1.11 -13.64
CA SER A 60 -6.26 1.94 -13.69
C SER A 60 -7.34 1.52 -12.68
N ASN A 61 -7.45 0.23 -12.37
CA ASN A 61 -8.51 -0.31 -11.50
C ASN A 61 -8.12 -0.27 -10.01
N CYS A 62 -8.04 0.94 -9.44
CA CYS A 62 -7.66 1.14 -8.03
C CYS A 62 -8.83 0.93 -7.06
N ALA A 63 -8.78 -0.15 -6.29
CA ALA A 63 -9.79 -0.40 -5.28
C ALA A 63 -9.57 0.41 -4.01
N THR A 64 -10.67 0.65 -3.29
CA THR A 64 -10.65 1.15 -1.92
C THR A 64 -10.63 -0.03 -0.95
N PHE A 65 -9.72 0.04 0.00
CA PHE A 65 -9.56 -0.90 1.08
C PHE A 65 -9.94 -0.23 2.39
N THR A 66 -10.40 -1.01 3.36
CA THR A 66 -10.62 -0.59 4.73
C THR A 66 -9.63 -1.30 5.63
N ARG A 67 -8.89 -0.56 6.46
CA ARG A 67 -8.11 -1.14 7.56
C ARG A 67 -9.06 -1.44 8.72
N THR A 68 -9.05 -2.66 9.26
CA THR A 68 -9.85 -2.96 10.45
C THR A 68 -9.36 -2.14 11.65
N GLU A 69 -10.30 -1.69 12.49
CA GLU A 69 -10.00 -0.84 13.65
C GLU A 69 -9.34 -1.61 14.80
N SER A 70 -9.53 -2.92 14.84
CA SER A 70 -8.99 -3.81 15.88
C SER A 70 -7.88 -4.71 15.33
N TYR A 71 -6.95 -5.07 16.23
CA TYR A 71 -5.92 -6.06 15.97
C TYR A 71 -6.56 -7.36 15.40
N PRO A 72 -6.01 -7.97 14.32
CA PRO A 72 -4.67 -7.75 13.77
C PRO A 72 -4.50 -6.62 12.73
N TYR A 73 -5.44 -5.69 12.58
CA TYR A 73 -5.38 -4.60 11.57
C TYR A 73 -5.25 -5.14 10.14
N MET A 74 -6.28 -5.88 9.72
CA MET A 74 -6.36 -6.45 8.38
C MET A 74 -6.75 -5.40 7.34
N LEU A 75 -6.53 -5.72 6.08
CA LEU A 75 -7.06 -4.97 4.95
C LEU A 75 -8.23 -5.74 4.32
N VAL A 76 -9.31 -5.02 4.05
CA VAL A 76 -10.56 -5.56 3.50
C VAL A 76 -10.95 -4.75 2.28
N SER A 77 -11.21 -5.40 1.16
CA SER A 77 -11.76 -4.77 -0.05
C SER A 77 -13.26 -5.08 -0.19
N SER A 78 -13.88 -4.63 -1.28
CA SER A 78 -15.24 -5.06 -1.65
C SER A 78 -15.35 -6.57 -1.95
N ARG A 79 -14.22 -7.27 -2.14
CA ARG A 79 -14.18 -8.73 -2.32
C ARG A 79 -14.03 -9.50 -1.01
N GLY A 80 -13.71 -8.84 0.10
CA GLY A 80 -13.51 -9.47 1.41
C GLY A 80 -12.13 -9.23 2.00
N VAL A 81 -11.73 -10.11 2.92
CA VAL A 81 -10.45 -9.99 3.65
C VAL A 81 -9.30 -10.38 2.72
N CYS A 82 -8.23 -9.58 2.73
CA CYS A 82 -7.06 -9.81 1.90
C CYS A 82 -5.98 -10.61 2.62
N THR A 83 -5.38 -11.59 1.92
CA THR A 83 -4.54 -12.64 2.50
C THR A 83 -3.48 -13.14 1.51
N PHE A 84 -2.32 -13.56 2.02
CA PHE A 84 -1.29 -14.33 1.29
C PHE A 84 -1.45 -15.85 1.49
N ASN A 85 -2.47 -16.29 2.23
CA ASN A 85 -2.74 -17.69 2.56
C ASN A 85 -3.75 -18.36 1.62
N ASP A 86 -4.25 -17.65 0.60
CA ASP A 86 -5.17 -18.21 -0.38
C ASP A 86 -4.43 -19.16 -1.34
N LYS A 87 -4.64 -20.46 -1.12
CA LYS A 87 -4.02 -21.53 -1.93
C LYS A 87 -4.53 -21.61 -3.36
N SER A 88 -5.60 -20.89 -3.70
CA SER A 88 -6.08 -20.82 -5.08
C SER A 88 -5.24 -19.87 -5.94
N MET A 89 -4.44 -19.02 -5.32
CA MET A 89 -3.56 -18.07 -6.01
C MET A 89 -2.23 -18.70 -6.43
N PRO A 90 -1.56 -18.19 -7.46
CA PRO A 90 -0.25 -18.70 -7.87
C PRO A 90 0.83 -18.46 -6.82
N ASN A 91 1.79 -19.37 -6.74
CA ASN A 91 3.02 -19.17 -5.99
C ASN A 91 4.08 -18.42 -6.79
N ASN A 92 4.99 -17.73 -6.10
CA ASN A 92 6.17 -17.08 -6.71
C ASN A 92 7.27 -18.11 -7.00
N LYS A 93 7.04 -19.00 -7.97
CA LYS A 93 7.94 -20.13 -8.27
C LYS A 93 9.37 -19.72 -8.63
N ASP A 94 9.57 -18.48 -9.05
CA ASP A 94 10.86 -17.92 -9.45
C ASP A 94 11.72 -17.53 -8.23
N SER A 95 11.10 -17.21 -7.09
CA SER A 95 11.81 -16.83 -5.86
C SER A 95 12.34 -18.04 -5.09
N TYR A 96 13.63 -18.05 -4.74
CA TYR A 96 14.22 -19.16 -3.97
C TYR A 96 13.54 -19.34 -2.59
N TYR A 97 13.30 -18.23 -1.89
CA TYR A 97 12.69 -18.22 -0.55
C TYR A 97 11.17 -18.00 -0.59
N GLY A 98 10.64 -17.32 -1.62
CA GLY A 98 9.22 -17.04 -1.79
C GLY A 98 8.42 -18.11 -2.54
N LYS A 99 9.05 -19.15 -3.11
CA LYS A 99 8.38 -20.19 -3.93
C LYS A 99 7.18 -20.91 -3.33
N ASN A 100 6.99 -20.84 -2.01
CA ASN A 100 5.87 -21.47 -1.31
C ASN A 100 4.83 -20.47 -0.81
N THR A 101 4.99 -19.17 -1.07
CA THR A 101 3.99 -18.15 -0.72
C THR A 101 3.05 -17.90 -1.88
N TYR A 102 1.78 -17.63 -1.58
CA TYR A 102 0.77 -17.36 -2.59
C TYR A 102 0.68 -15.86 -2.86
N ALA A 103 0.15 -15.48 -4.03
CA ALA A 103 -0.06 -14.08 -4.34
C ALA A 103 -1.12 -13.49 -3.40
N TRP A 104 -1.00 -12.19 -3.11
CA TRP A 104 -1.96 -11.47 -2.30
C TRP A 104 -3.32 -11.47 -2.98
N HIS A 105 -4.36 -11.83 -2.24
CA HIS A 105 -5.71 -11.90 -2.77
C HIS A 105 -6.77 -11.56 -1.74
N CYS A 106 -7.82 -10.88 -2.19
CA CYS A 106 -8.98 -10.55 -1.36
C CYS A 106 -10.18 -11.38 -1.79
N LEU A 107 -10.76 -12.12 -0.85
CA LEU A 107 -11.88 -13.02 -1.10
C LEU A 107 -12.88 -13.06 0.05
N GLU A 108 -14.10 -13.43 -0.29
CA GLU A 108 -15.17 -13.56 0.69
C GLU A 108 -14.90 -14.78 1.57
N GLY A 109 -15.13 -14.64 2.88
CA GLY A 109 -14.92 -15.75 3.81
C GLY A 109 -13.45 -16.10 4.07
N ALA A 110 -12.49 -15.35 3.51
CA ALA A 110 -11.10 -15.44 3.98
C ALA A 110 -11.06 -15.15 5.48
N LYS A 111 -10.47 -16.07 6.23
CA LYS A 111 -10.26 -15.88 7.66
C LYS A 111 -8.96 -15.12 7.85
N ALA A 112 -8.97 -14.17 8.77
CA ALA A 112 -7.75 -13.59 9.32
C ALA A 112 -6.77 -14.71 9.68
N GLY A 113 -5.65 -14.84 8.98
CA GLY A 113 -4.55 -15.61 9.52
C GLY A 113 -4.10 -14.93 10.80
N ILE A 114 -4.41 -15.51 11.96
CA ILE A 114 -4.01 -14.99 13.29
C ILE A 114 -2.47 -14.83 13.34
N ASP A 115 -1.76 -15.65 12.55
CA ASP A 115 -0.31 -15.71 12.46
C ASP A 115 0.21 -15.19 11.10
N GLY A 116 0.11 -13.87 10.84
CA GLY A 116 0.90 -13.24 9.78
C GLY A 116 0.23 -12.09 9.02
N GLU A 117 -1.10 -12.03 8.98
CA GLU A 117 -1.84 -11.01 8.22
C GLU A 117 -2.21 -9.82 9.08
N ARG A 118 -1.19 -9.02 9.34
CA ARG A 118 -1.28 -7.72 10.01
C ARG A 118 -0.62 -6.66 9.17
N TYR A 119 -1.27 -5.53 8.96
CA TYR A 119 -0.71 -4.41 8.22
C TYR A 119 -0.45 -3.25 9.17
N TYR A 120 0.67 -2.56 8.95
CA TYR A 120 1.07 -1.40 9.72
C TYR A 120 1.98 -0.51 8.87
N THR A 121 2.14 0.74 9.28
CA THR A 121 3.21 1.62 8.81
C THR A 121 4.15 1.93 9.97
N ILE A 122 5.34 2.46 9.68
CA ILE A 122 6.37 2.76 10.68
C ILE A 122 6.48 4.27 10.83
N GLN A 123 6.38 4.75 12.08
CA GLN A 123 6.60 6.15 12.40
C GLN A 123 8.01 6.57 11.97
N GLY A 124 8.10 7.68 11.24
CA GLY A 124 9.37 8.19 10.69
C GLY A 124 9.58 7.87 9.22
N PHE A 125 8.75 7.04 8.59
CA PHE A 125 8.68 6.99 7.13
C PHE A 125 8.19 8.33 6.56
N LYS A 126 8.67 8.66 5.35
CA LYS A 126 8.25 9.86 4.60
C LYS A 126 6.76 9.78 4.20
N HIS A 127 6.26 8.56 3.98
CA HIS A 127 4.90 8.26 3.55
C HIS A 127 4.39 7.01 4.29
N PRO A 128 3.06 6.76 4.36
CA PRO A 128 2.49 5.59 5.02
C PRO A 128 2.70 4.31 4.18
N TYR A 129 3.95 3.84 4.12
CA TYR A 129 4.26 2.58 3.46
C TYR A 129 3.74 1.40 4.28
N LEU A 130 3.11 0.46 3.59
CA LEU A 130 2.54 -0.71 4.22
C LEU A 130 3.61 -1.77 4.43
N CYS A 131 3.71 -2.20 5.68
CA CYS A 131 4.49 -3.35 6.12
C CYS A 131 3.55 -4.45 6.59
N ASN A 132 4.00 -5.69 6.42
CA ASN A 132 3.33 -6.87 6.90
C ASN A 132 4.30 -7.77 7.70
N GLY A 133 3.75 -8.54 8.64
CA GLY A 133 4.53 -9.54 9.39
C GLY A 133 5.60 -8.94 10.30
N ASN A 134 6.86 -9.29 10.07
CA ASN A 134 8.03 -8.81 10.82
C ASN A 134 8.92 -7.94 9.92
N LEU A 135 8.58 -6.65 9.83
CA LEU A 135 9.29 -5.64 9.02
C LEU A 135 9.33 -5.93 7.51
N GLY A 136 8.36 -6.70 7.00
CA GLY A 136 8.20 -6.95 5.56
C GLY A 136 7.48 -5.78 4.87
N CYS A 137 8.24 -4.74 4.52
CA CYS A 137 7.69 -3.53 3.86
C CYS A 137 7.88 -3.53 2.33
N TYR A 138 8.54 -4.55 1.80
CA TYR A 138 8.76 -4.73 0.38
C TYR A 138 7.95 -5.91 -0.13
N TYR A 139 7.60 -5.83 -1.41
CA TYR A 139 6.83 -6.83 -2.12
C TYR A 139 7.53 -7.18 -3.43
N ASP A 140 7.19 -8.34 -3.97
CA ASP A 140 7.77 -8.92 -5.17
C ASP A 140 6.67 -8.99 -6.24
N ILE A 141 6.94 -8.41 -7.42
CA ILE A 141 6.08 -8.51 -8.61
C ILE A 141 6.92 -8.96 -9.80
N PRO A 142 6.36 -9.73 -10.74
CA PRO A 142 7.14 -10.23 -11.88
C PRO A 142 7.48 -9.11 -12.87
N ASP A 143 6.61 -8.10 -13.02
CA ASP A 143 6.81 -6.92 -13.85
C ASP A 143 5.75 -5.86 -13.50
N ALA A 144 5.87 -4.65 -14.05
CA ALA A 144 4.80 -3.65 -14.02
C ALA A 144 3.68 -4.03 -15.03
N PRO A 145 2.40 -3.65 -14.77
CA PRO A 145 1.36 -3.79 -15.78
C PRO A 145 1.67 -2.93 -17.01
N GLU A 146 1.34 -3.43 -18.20
CA GLU A 146 1.68 -2.75 -19.45
C GLU A 146 0.62 -1.74 -19.88
N ASN A 147 -0.66 -2.06 -19.67
CA ASN A 147 -1.78 -1.26 -20.15
C ASN A 147 -2.76 -0.88 -19.04
N ASP A 148 -3.54 0.17 -19.30
CA ASP A 148 -4.64 0.64 -18.43
C ASP A 148 -5.94 -0.17 -18.62
N ASP A 149 -5.86 -1.36 -19.23
CA ASP A 149 -7.04 -2.14 -19.57
C ASP A 149 -7.78 -2.58 -18.30
N ASP A 150 -9.05 -2.19 -18.24
CA ASP A 150 -10.03 -2.55 -17.21
C ASP A 150 -10.47 -4.02 -17.33
N SER A 151 -9.57 -4.95 -17.68
CA SER A 151 -9.86 -6.37 -17.93
C SER A 151 -10.45 -7.12 -16.70
N GLY A 152 -10.70 -6.40 -15.62
CA GLY A 152 -11.33 -6.86 -14.41
C GLY A 152 -10.34 -7.53 -13.46
N ASP A 153 -10.85 -7.90 -12.30
CA ASP A 153 -10.14 -8.56 -11.21
C ASP A 153 -9.69 -10.01 -11.52
N SER A 154 -9.82 -10.46 -12.78
CA SER A 154 -9.58 -11.86 -13.15
C SER A 154 -8.13 -12.09 -13.54
N PHE A 155 -7.42 -12.86 -12.72
CA PHE A 155 -6.09 -13.38 -13.06
C PHE A 155 -6.21 -14.47 -14.12
N SER A 156 -6.02 -14.14 -15.39
CA SER A 156 -5.78 -15.14 -16.43
C SER A 156 -4.29 -15.44 -16.52
N VAL A 157 -3.89 -16.69 -16.31
CA VAL A 157 -2.54 -17.17 -16.64
C VAL A 157 -2.24 -16.76 -18.07
N GLN A 158 -1.23 -15.91 -18.25
CA GLN A 158 -0.95 -15.28 -19.53
C GLN A 158 -0.69 -16.31 -20.62
N GLU A 159 -1.51 -16.29 -21.66
CA GLU A 159 -1.16 -16.89 -22.95
C GLU A 159 -0.09 -16.01 -23.63
N VAL A 160 0.88 -16.66 -24.26
CA VAL A 160 1.93 -16.00 -25.05
C VAL A 160 1.28 -15.11 -26.11
N GLY A 161 1.40 -13.78 -25.97
CA GLY A 161 0.86 -12.79 -26.92
C GLY A 161 -0.32 -11.94 -26.42
N LYS A 162 -0.77 -12.07 -25.16
CA LYS A 162 -1.77 -11.17 -24.54
C LYS A 162 -1.14 -10.17 -23.56
N THR A 163 -1.66 -8.95 -23.56
CA THR A 163 -1.20 -7.79 -22.78
C THR A 163 -1.24 -8.03 -21.26
N LYS A 164 -0.24 -7.53 -20.52
CA LYS A 164 -0.13 -7.61 -19.05
C LYS A 164 -1.05 -6.57 -18.37
N ALA A 165 -2.36 -6.76 -18.40
CA ALA A 165 -3.30 -5.79 -17.80
C ALA A 165 -3.27 -5.77 -16.26
N VAL A 166 -3.00 -6.92 -15.63
CA VAL A 166 -2.87 -7.07 -14.18
C VAL A 166 -1.71 -7.99 -13.81
N GLN A 167 -1.14 -7.80 -12.61
CA GLN A 167 -0.01 -8.59 -12.10
C GLN A 167 -0.25 -9.11 -10.68
N PRO A 168 0.17 -10.35 -10.36
CA PRO A 168 0.13 -10.86 -9.01
C PRO A 168 1.22 -10.15 -8.16
N VAL A 169 0.99 -10.08 -6.85
CA VAL A 169 1.96 -9.51 -5.91
C VAL A 169 2.22 -10.48 -4.78
N TRP A 170 3.49 -10.71 -4.47
CA TRP A 170 3.93 -11.58 -3.38
C TRP A 170 4.66 -10.80 -2.29
N GLN A 171 4.79 -11.39 -1.11
CA GLN A 171 5.75 -10.91 -0.12
C GLN A 171 7.17 -11.05 -0.68
N PHE A 172 8.01 -10.04 -0.44
CA PHE A 172 9.43 -10.12 -0.76
C PHE A 172 10.18 -10.96 0.29
N PHE A 173 10.96 -11.93 -0.18
CA PHE A 173 11.87 -12.72 0.66
C PHE A 173 13.29 -12.65 0.15
N TRP A 174 14.24 -12.62 1.06
CA TRP A 174 15.67 -12.63 0.78
C TRP A 174 16.40 -13.56 1.75
N GLY A 175 17.62 -13.94 1.39
CA GLY A 175 18.50 -14.73 2.23
C GLY A 175 19.80 -15.08 1.50
N ALA A 176 20.65 -15.93 2.10
CA ALA A 176 21.98 -16.22 1.58
C ALA A 176 22.03 -16.69 0.10
N HIS A 177 20.99 -17.39 -0.38
CA HIS A 177 20.92 -17.86 -1.78
C HIS A 177 20.30 -16.86 -2.75
N GLN A 178 19.69 -15.78 -2.23
CA GLN A 178 19.03 -14.73 -3.00
C GLN A 178 19.05 -13.44 -2.15
N MET A 179 20.13 -12.67 -2.29
CA MET A 179 20.42 -11.50 -1.44
C MET A 179 19.62 -10.24 -1.84
N GLY A 180 18.83 -10.31 -2.90
CA GLY A 180 18.00 -9.21 -3.41
C GLY A 180 16.71 -9.73 -4.04
N ILE A 181 16.12 -8.93 -4.90
CA ILE A 181 14.92 -9.31 -5.64
C ILE A 181 15.14 -10.57 -6.49
N THR A 182 14.06 -11.34 -6.67
CA THR A 182 14.01 -12.46 -7.60
C THR A 182 14.50 -12.00 -8.98
N PRO A 183 15.45 -12.70 -9.64
CA PRO A 183 15.96 -12.25 -10.92
C PRO A 183 14.85 -12.06 -11.96
N GLY A 184 14.81 -10.86 -12.56
CA GLY A 184 13.76 -10.48 -13.53
C GLY A 184 12.50 -9.88 -12.93
N HIS A 185 12.35 -9.88 -11.61
CA HIS A 185 11.23 -9.26 -10.90
C HIS A 185 11.56 -7.85 -10.43
N LEU A 186 10.54 -7.12 -9.99
CA LEU A 186 10.66 -5.80 -9.37
C LEU A 186 10.40 -5.89 -7.86
N GLN A 187 11.25 -5.21 -7.09
CA GLN A 187 11.01 -4.97 -5.68
C GLN A 187 10.20 -3.68 -5.54
N VAL A 188 9.05 -3.76 -4.89
CA VAL A 188 8.12 -2.64 -4.80
C VAL A 188 7.71 -2.32 -3.37
N LEU A 189 7.24 -1.10 -3.16
CA LEU A 189 6.60 -0.65 -1.93
C LEU A 189 5.09 -0.55 -2.15
N TRP A 190 4.32 -0.76 -1.10
CA TRP A 190 2.91 -0.40 -1.05
C TRP A 190 2.73 0.89 -0.29
N LEU A 191 2.03 1.85 -0.88
CA LEU A 191 1.72 3.15 -0.31
C LEU A 191 0.22 3.23 -0.02
N TRP A 192 -0.13 3.55 1.22
CA TRP A 192 -1.52 3.90 1.55
C TRP A 192 -1.84 5.33 1.12
N VAL A 193 -2.90 5.49 0.34
CA VAL A 193 -3.43 6.80 -0.06
C VAL A 193 -4.83 6.94 0.56
N PRO A 194 -4.98 7.71 1.66
CA PRO A 194 -6.26 7.84 2.34
C PRO A 194 -7.34 8.39 1.41
N VAL A 195 -8.51 7.75 1.39
CA VAL A 195 -9.70 8.33 0.78
C VAL A 195 -10.24 9.34 1.77
N LYS A 196 -9.98 10.63 1.55
CA LYS A 196 -10.57 11.68 2.38
C LYS A 196 -12.09 11.60 2.25
N GLY A 197 -12.77 11.28 3.35
CA GLY A 197 -14.21 11.48 3.44
C GLY A 197 -14.52 12.95 3.15
N LYS A 198 -15.62 13.22 2.45
CA LYS A 198 -16.18 14.58 2.41
C LYS A 198 -16.20 15.10 3.84
N GLU A 199 -15.48 16.19 4.08
CA GLU A 199 -15.55 16.96 5.31
C GLU A 199 -17.02 17.04 5.71
N LYS A 200 -17.34 16.58 6.92
CA LYS A 200 -18.67 16.71 7.48
C LYS A 200 -18.98 18.21 7.41
N ARG A 201 -19.91 18.62 6.54
CA ARG A 201 -20.36 20.01 6.48
C ARG A 201 -20.71 20.40 7.91
N ASP A 202 -20.07 21.46 8.37
CA ASP A 202 -20.39 22.10 9.63
C ASP A 202 -21.80 22.67 9.45
N ASP A 203 -22.82 21.88 9.79
CA ASP A 203 -24.22 22.33 9.86
C ASP A 203 -24.38 23.19 11.13
N GLY A 204 -23.54 24.21 11.25
CA GLY A 204 -23.66 25.31 12.18
C GLY A 204 -24.31 26.48 11.45
N GLU A 205 -25.50 26.86 11.92
CA GLU A 205 -26.15 28.16 11.68
C GLU A 205 -27.10 28.27 10.47
N GLN A 206 -28.32 27.74 10.63
CA GLN A 206 -29.54 28.49 10.26
C GLN A 206 -30.76 27.99 11.06
N ARG A 207 -30.81 28.35 12.35
CA ARG A 207 -32.07 28.51 13.09
C ARG A 207 -32.13 29.93 13.67
N ARG A 208 -32.30 30.92 12.81
CA ARG A 208 -33.00 32.16 13.13
C ARG A 208 -33.82 32.57 11.91
N LEU A 209 -35.02 33.09 12.20
CA LEU A 209 -36.01 33.66 11.28
C LEU A 209 -36.99 32.65 10.67
N VAL A 210 -37.92 32.18 11.52
CA VAL A 210 -39.33 32.21 11.16
C VAL A 210 -39.94 33.32 12.01
N GLN A 211 -40.35 34.40 11.33
CA GLN A 211 -41.28 35.41 11.85
C GLN A 211 -42.67 34.79 11.99
#